data_AF-A0A1I7EAX0-F1
#
_entry.id   AF-A0A1I7EAX0-F1
#
_cell.length_a   1.000
_cell.length_b   1.000
_cell.length_c   1.000
_cell.angle_alpha   90.00
_cell.angle_beta   90.00
_cell.angle_gamma   90.00
#
_symmetry.space_group_name_H-M   'P 1'
#
loop_
_entity.id
_entity.type
_entity.pdbx_description
1 polymer ?
#
loop_
_entity_poly.entity_id
_entity_poly.type
_entity_poly.pdbx_seq_one_letter_code
_entity_poly.pdbx_strand_id
1 'polypeptide(L)'
;MSKLHPMFLLDGRIMTPTGRGSFRFVEKTSLEELLVAYDRAYPDFTDDPREDVIAAYREAETHAMANVTFGIQAVDRSIDTLAKR
;
A
#
# COMPACT_ATOMS: atom_id res chain seq x y z
N MET A 1 -7.44 -11.85 -16.82
CA MET A 1 -8.23 -10.84 -16.08
C MET A 1 -7.49 -10.58 -14.79
N SER A 2 -6.96 -9.37 -14.58
CA SER A 2 -6.28 -9.02 -13.32
C SER A 2 -7.32 -9.03 -12.22
N LYS A 3 -7.12 -9.83 -11.15
CA LYS A 3 -7.96 -9.72 -9.96
C LYS A 3 -7.69 -8.35 -9.36
N LEU A 4 -8.74 -7.55 -9.15
CA LEU A 4 -8.63 -6.35 -8.33
C LEU A 4 -8.33 -6.82 -6.91
N HIS A 5 -7.19 -6.41 -6.36
CA HIS A 5 -6.82 -6.77 -4.99
C HIS A 5 -7.48 -5.73 -4.07
N PRO A 6 -8.43 -6.13 -3.20
CA PRO A 6 -9.09 -5.18 -2.34
C PRO A 6 -8.06 -4.48 -1.45
N MET A 7 -8.00 -3.16 -1.55
CA MET A 7 -7.14 -2.34 -0.71
C MET A 7 -7.68 -2.31 0.71
N PHE A 8 -6.87 -2.69 1.68
CA PHE A 8 -7.26 -2.69 3.08
C PHE A 8 -6.79 -1.41 3.76
N LEU A 9 -7.72 -0.75 4.46
CA LEU A 9 -7.44 0.42 5.28
C LEU A 9 -7.60 0.04 6.75
N LEU A 10 -6.60 0.37 7.57
CA LEU A 10 -6.65 0.23 9.03
C LEU A 10 -6.20 1.56 9.65
N ASP A 11 -7.11 2.19 10.41
CA ASP A 11 -6.90 3.53 10.98
C ASP A 11 -6.49 4.60 9.94
N GLY A 12 -7.03 4.53 8.73
CA GLY A 12 -6.67 5.44 7.63
C GLY A 12 -5.30 5.20 7.00
N ARG A 13 -4.61 4.11 7.38
CA ARG A 13 -3.34 3.68 6.78
C ARG A 13 -3.57 2.55 5.79
N ILE A 14 -2.79 2.55 4.72
CA ILE A 14 -2.93 1.58 3.62
C ILE A 14 -2.14 0.33 3.95
N MET A 15 -2.80 -0.82 3.81
CA MET A 15 -2.21 -2.13 3.99
C MET A 15 -2.18 -2.91 2.69
N THR A 16 -1.18 -3.78 2.56
CA THR A 16 -0.98 -4.68 1.43
C THR A 16 -0.90 -6.14 1.93
N PRO A 17 -1.47 -7.11 1.20
CA PRO A 17 -1.37 -8.52 1.56
C PRO A 17 0.07 -9.02 1.45
N THR A 18 0.42 -9.97 2.32
CA THR A 18 1.72 -10.64 2.29
C THR A 18 1.71 -11.94 1.49
N GLY A 19 0.55 -12.35 0.97
CA GLY A 19 0.32 -13.65 0.32
C GLY A 19 0.22 -14.84 1.26
N ARG A 20 0.09 -14.59 2.58
CA ARG A 20 0.12 -15.60 3.65
C ARG A 20 -0.99 -15.41 4.69
N GLY A 21 -2.17 -14.98 4.25
CA GLY A 21 -3.29 -14.64 5.13
C GLY A 21 -3.03 -13.48 6.11
N SER A 22 -1.97 -12.69 5.93
CA SER A 22 -1.64 -11.54 6.77
C SER A 22 -1.33 -10.29 5.94
N PHE A 23 -1.43 -9.12 6.56
CA PHE A 23 -1.28 -7.82 5.93
C PHE A 23 -0.15 -7.01 6.57
N ARG A 24 0.47 -6.13 5.79
CA ARG A 24 1.46 -5.16 6.28
C ARG A 24 1.11 -3.74 5.84
N PHE A 25 1.49 -2.77 6.65
CA PHE A 25 1.39 -1.36 6.30
C PHE A 25 2.39 -1.03 5.20
N VAL A 26 1.91 -0.39 4.13
CA VAL A 26 2.75 -0.01 2.98
C VAL A 26 3.82 0.99 3.40
N GLU A 27 3.50 1.92 4.31
CA GLU A 27 4.47 2.92 4.77
C GLU A 27 5.58 2.34 5.68
N LYS A 28 5.50 1.06 6.06
CA LYS A 28 6.44 0.40 6.98
C LYS A 28 7.16 -0.81 6.37
N THR A 29 6.93 -1.13 5.11
CA THR A 29 7.53 -2.30 4.46
C THR A 29 7.86 -1.97 3.02
N SER A 30 9.00 -2.46 2.51
CA SER A 30 9.28 -2.41 1.08
C SER A 30 8.73 -3.64 0.35
N LEU A 31 8.56 -3.54 -0.97
CA LEU A 31 8.23 -4.69 -1.82
C LEU A 31 9.27 -5.81 -1.68
N GLU A 32 10.56 -5.45 -1.59
CA GLU A 32 11.65 -6.42 -1.44
C GLU A 32 11.53 -7.18 -0.12
N GLU A 33 11.32 -6.49 1.00
CA GLU A 33 11.15 -7.11 2.31
C GLU A 33 9.92 -8.03 2.35
N LEU A 34 8.83 -7.60 1.73
CA LEU A 34 7.60 -8.37 1.60
C LEU A 34 7.86 -9.67 0.82
N LEU A 35 8.56 -9.58 -0.32
CA LEU A 35 8.88 -10.72 -1.16
C LEU A 35 9.91 -11.66 -0.55
N VAL A 36 10.91 -11.15 0.17
CA VAL A 36 11.85 -11.98 0.93
C VAL A 36 11.10 -12.76 2.02
N ALA A 37 10.12 -12.13 2.68
CA ALA A 37 9.30 -12.80 3.68
C ALA A 37 8.36 -13.85 3.04
N TYR A 38 7.83 -13.57 1.85
CA TYR A 38 7.04 -14.52 1.06
C TYR A 38 7.88 -15.74 0.65
N ASP A 39 9.07 -15.51 0.07
CA ASP A 39 9.97 -16.56 -0.45
C ASP A 39 10.52 -17.47 0.66
N ARG A 40 10.61 -16.96 1.89
CA ARG A 40 11.04 -17.73 3.06
C ARG A 40 9.89 -18.48 3.75
N ALA A 41 8.66 -18.25 3.34
CA ALA A 41 7.51 -18.94 3.93
C ALA A 41 7.47 -20.39 3.47
N TYR A 42 6.93 -21.26 4.33
CA TYR A 42 6.64 -22.63 3.91
C TYR A 42 5.53 -22.59 2.85
N PRO A 43 5.57 -23.42 1.79
CA PRO A 43 4.59 -23.42 0.71
C PRO A 43 3.13 -23.58 1.19
N ASP A 44 2.93 -24.31 2.29
CA ASP A 44 1.59 -24.52 2.88
C ASP A 44 1.01 -23.26 3.55
N PHE A 45 1.82 -22.21 3.71
CA PHE A 45 1.40 -20.91 4.27
C PHE A 45 1.37 -19.80 3.21
N THR A 46 1.51 -20.13 1.93
CA THR A 46 1.34 -19.17 0.83
C THR A 46 -0.01 -19.41 0.16
N ASP A 47 -0.93 -18.47 0.33
CA ASP A 47 -2.30 -18.55 -0.18
C ASP A 47 -2.45 -17.90 -1.55
N ASP A 48 -1.68 -16.83 -1.79
CA ASP A 48 -1.76 -16.04 -3.01
C ASP A 48 -0.51 -16.23 -3.88
N PRO A 49 -0.64 -16.27 -5.22
CA PRO A 49 0.48 -16.22 -6.13
C PRO A 49 1.39 -15.00 -5.87
N ARG A 50 2.70 -15.17 -6.07
CA ARG A 50 3.68 -14.07 -5.93
C ARG A 50 3.32 -12.84 -6.76
N GLU A 51 2.84 -13.04 -7.98
CA GLU A 51 2.41 -11.96 -8.88
C GLU A 51 1.22 -11.15 -8.34
N ASP A 52 0.29 -11.81 -7.67
CA ASP A 52 -0.87 -11.20 -7.01
C ASP A 52 -0.41 -10.31 -5.84
N VAL A 53 0.56 -10.80 -5.05
CA VAL A 53 1.20 -10.02 -3.97
C VAL A 53 1.92 -8.78 -4.50
N ILE A 54 2.65 -8.90 -5.60
CA ILE A 54 3.35 -7.77 -6.24
C ILE A 54 2.35 -6.73 -6.75
N ALA A 55 1.29 -7.18 -7.44
CA ALA A 55 0.25 -6.30 -7.96
C ALA A 55 -0.44 -5.52 -6.84
N ALA A 56 -0.82 -6.20 -5.76
CA ALA A 56 -1.45 -5.60 -4.60
C ALA A 56 -0.55 -4.56 -3.91
N TYR A 57 0.75 -4.83 -3.80
CA TYR A 57 1.71 -3.86 -3.25
C TYR A 57 1.80 -2.60 -4.11
N ARG A 58 1.92 -2.75 -5.43
CA ARG A 58 2.06 -1.60 -6.35
C ARG A 58 0.81 -0.73 -6.40
N GLU A 59 -0.36 -1.35 -6.35
CA GLU A 59 -1.63 -0.64 -6.21
C GLU A 59 -1.65 0.15 -4.90
N ALA A 60 -1.34 -0.50 -3.78
CA ALA A 60 -1.33 0.13 -2.46
C ALA A 60 -0.30 1.30 -2.37
N GLU A 61 0.88 1.15 -2.97
CA GLU A 61 1.91 2.19 -3.08
C GLU A 61 1.40 3.40 -3.89
N THR A 62 0.74 3.16 -5.02
CA THR A 62 0.15 4.22 -5.86
C THR A 62 -0.87 5.05 -5.08
N HIS A 63 -1.72 4.39 -4.29
CA HIS A 63 -2.71 5.08 -3.46
C HIS A 63 -2.08 5.82 -2.28
N ALA A 64 -1.02 5.28 -1.67
CA ALA A 64 -0.28 5.98 -0.63
C ALA A 64 0.32 7.29 -1.16
N MET A 65 0.90 7.25 -2.36
CA MET A 65 1.43 8.43 -3.04
C MET A 65 0.34 9.44 -3.43
N ALA A 66 -0.81 8.96 -3.90
CA ALA A 66 -1.95 9.82 -4.20
C ALA A 66 -2.44 10.57 -2.96
N ASN A 67 -2.57 9.89 -1.82
CA ASN A 67 -2.96 10.51 -0.54
C ASN A 67 -1.98 11.59 -0.09
N VAL A 68 -0.68 11.36 -0.25
CA VAL A 68 0.35 12.38 0.04
C VAL A 68 0.19 13.59 -0.90
N THR A 69 -0.08 13.34 -2.18
CA THR A 69 -0.23 14.40 -3.19
C THR A 69 -1.45 15.27 -2.93
N PHE A 70 -2.61 14.67 -2.63
CA PHE A 70 -3.82 15.41 -2.27
C PHE A 70 -3.68 16.17 -0.95
N GLY A 71 -2.99 15.59 0.04
CA GLY A 71 -2.66 16.26 1.30
C GLY A 71 -1.82 17.54 1.08
N ILE A 72 -0.79 17.46 0.24
CA ILE A 72 0.06 18.61 -0.10
C ILE A 72 -0.77 19.70 -0.81
N GLN A 73 -1.60 19.34 -1.78
CA GLN A 73 -2.46 20.31 -2.50
C GLN A 73 -3.49 21.01 -1.60
N ALA A 74 -3.97 20.32 -0.55
CA ALA A 74 -4.88 20.93 0.43
C ALA A 74 -4.15 21.95 1.32
N VAL A 75 -2.92 21.64 1.74
CA VAL A 75 -2.08 22.55 2.54
C VAL A 75 -1.70 23.79 1.74
N ASP A 76 -1.28 23.62 0.48
CA ASP A 76 -0.88 24.73 -0.39
C ASP A 76 -2.01 25.76 -0.57
N ARG A 77 -3.24 25.31 -0.87
CA ARG A 77 -4.41 26.21 -0.97
C ARG A 77 -4.75 26.94 0.33
N SER A 78 -4.52 26.30 1.48
CA SER A 78 -4.77 26.93 2.78
C SER A 78 -3.76 28.05 3.06
N ILE A 79 -2.49 27.86 2.70
CA ILE A 79 -1.43 28.87 2.82
C ILE A 79 -1.73 30.07 1.92
N ASP A 80 -2.10 29.82 0.66
CA ASP A 80 -2.47 30.88 -0.29
C ASP A 80 -3.67 31.73 0.19
N THR A 81 -4.63 31.09 0.87
CA THR A 81 -5.80 31.78 1.40
C THR A 81 -5.46 32.61 2.65
N LEU A 82 -4.50 32.15 3.45
CA LEU A 82 -3.97 32.87 4.62
C LEU A 82 -3.05 34.02 4.22
N ALA A 83 -2.26 33.87 3.15
CA ALA A 83 -1.35 34.91 2.64
C ALA A 83 -2.06 36.07 1.92
N LYS A 84 -3.34 35.88 1.54
CA LYS A 84 -4.19 36.91 0.91
C LYS A 84 -5.07 37.68 1.91
N ARG A 85 -4.92 37.42 3.21
CA ARG A 85 -5.52 38.19 4.31
C ARG A 85 -4.47 39.07 4.98
#